data_AF-A0A7C9BFG7-F1
#
_entry.id   AF-A0A7C9BFG7-F1
#
_cell.length_a   1.000
_cell.length_b   1.000
_cell.length_c   1.000
_cell.angle_alpha   90.00
_cell.angle_beta   90.00
_cell.angle_gamma   90.00
#
_symmetry.space_group_name_H-M   'P 1'
#
loop_
_entity.id
_entity.type
_entity.pdbx_description
1 polymer ?
#
loop_
_entity_poly.entity_id
_entity_poly.type
_entity_poly.pdbx_seq_one_letter_code
_entity_poly.pdbx_strand_id
1 'polypeptide(L)'
;MSRNLTTTSLLVILGITDAFLLSHPNLIGRIGIFIFKHDYIKTFPRALATVFLVLGISLFLCEVIRRGTSPRAALGWYLMLLVLGMALFAHVYVTFSSFSYGLTGKAFIYGAHLLPVLMTGLFGRYLITALFQAKKQTEL
;
A
#
# COMPACT_ATOMS: atom_id res chain seq x y z
N MET A 1 -20.17 -12.89 -10.94
CA MET A 1 -19.70 -12.81 -9.54
C MET A 1 -18.22 -13.20 -9.51
N SER A 2 -17.25 -12.27 -9.60
CA SER A 2 -15.83 -12.66 -9.32
C SER A 2 -14.85 -11.49 -9.19
N ARG A 3 -14.67 -10.61 -10.19
CA ARG A 3 -13.51 -9.69 -10.24
C ARG A 3 -13.27 -8.85 -8.97
N ASN A 4 -14.32 -8.24 -8.43
CA ASN A 4 -14.18 -7.44 -7.20
C ASN A 4 -13.85 -8.30 -5.98
N LEU A 5 -14.45 -9.50 -5.86
CA LEU A 5 -14.14 -10.44 -4.79
C LEU A 5 -12.72 -10.99 -4.91
N THR A 6 -12.28 -11.33 -6.13
CA THR A 6 -10.92 -11.82 -6.37
C THR A 6 -9.88 -10.76 -6.02
N THR A 7 -10.08 -9.51 -6.41
CA THR A 7 -9.15 -8.42 -6.06
C THR A 7 -9.15 -8.14 -4.56
N THR A 8 -10.32 -8.12 -3.91
CA THR A 8 -10.40 -7.90 -2.45
C THR A 8 -9.76 -9.04 -1.67
N SER A 9 -10.02 -10.31 -2.03
CA SER A 9 -9.38 -11.46 -1.39
C SER A 9 -7.86 -11.45 -1.58
N LEU A 10 -7.39 -11.09 -2.78
CA LEU A 10 -5.96 -10.94 -3.05
C LEU A 10 -5.33 -9.82 -2.21
N LEU A 11 -6.01 -8.68 -2.05
CA LEU A 11 -5.55 -7.58 -1.20
C LEU A 11 -5.51 -7.99 0.28
N VAL A 12 -6.48 -8.78 0.76
CA VAL A 12 -6.50 -9.33 2.12
C VAL A 12 -5.32 -10.30 2.33
N ILE A 13 -5.12 -11.25 1.41
CA ILE A 13 -4.02 -12.22 1.50
C ILE A 13 -2.66 -11.51 1.48
N LEU A 14 -2.49 -10.55 0.58
CA LEU A 14 -1.25 -9.78 0.48
C LEU A 14 -1.05 -8.87 1.70
N GLY A 15 -2.12 -8.29 2.26
CA GLY A 15 -2.05 -7.51 3.50
C GLY A 15 -1.67 -8.36 4.73
N ILE A 16 -2.19 -9.58 4.83
CA ILE A 16 -1.76 -10.53 5.87
C ILE A 16 -0.30 -10.91 5.67
N THR A 17 0.10 -11.20 4.44
CA THR A 17 1.49 -11.53 4.08
C THR A 17 2.43 -10.38 4.44
N ASP A 18 2.03 -9.15 4.13
CA ASP A 18 2.77 -7.93 4.45
C ASP A 18 2.97 -7.76 5.96
N ALA A 19 1.89 -7.87 6.73
CA ALA A 19 1.93 -7.82 8.19
C ALA A 19 2.81 -8.92 8.80
N PHE A 20 2.78 -10.13 8.23
CA PHE A 20 3.61 -11.25 8.65
C PHE A 20 5.10 -10.97 8.38
N LEU A 21 5.44 -10.48 7.19
CA LEU A 21 6.82 -10.12 6.84
C LEU A 21 7.37 -9.01 7.73
N LEU A 22 6.54 -8.00 8.01
CA LEU A 22 6.87 -6.87 8.88
C LEU A 22 7.05 -7.28 10.35
N SER A 23 6.30 -8.26 10.84
CA SER A 23 6.40 -8.71 12.24
C SER A 23 7.57 -9.66 12.53
N HIS A 24 8.32 -10.09 11.51
CA HIS A 24 9.43 -11.03 11.64
C HIS A 24 10.79 -10.41 11.20
N PRO A 25 11.28 -9.35 11.87
CA PRO A 25 12.62 -8.82 11.63
C PRO A 25 13.70 -9.78 12.19
N ASN A 26 14.89 -9.75 11.57
CA ASN A 26 16.07 -10.47 12.08
C ASN A 26 16.58 -9.84 13.39
N LEU A 27 17.55 -10.46 14.08
CA LEU A 27 18.09 -9.93 15.35
C LEU A 27 18.53 -8.46 15.25
N ILE A 28 19.23 -8.08 14.17
CA ILE A 28 19.65 -6.70 13.91
C ILE A 28 18.43 -5.78 13.71
N GLY A 29 17.40 -6.27 13.01
CA GLY A 29 16.15 -5.54 12.83
C GLY A 29 15.35 -5.34 14.12
N ARG A 30 15.37 -6.31 15.04
CA ARG A 30 14.76 -6.17 16.38
C ARG A 30 15.44 -5.08 17.20
N ILE A 31 16.77 -5.00 17.14
CA ILE A 31 17.54 -3.93 17.78
C ILE A 31 17.21 -2.58 17.13
N GLY A 32 17.12 -2.52 15.80
CA GLY A 32 16.68 -1.33 15.07
C GLY A 32 15.29 -0.86 15.48
N ILE A 33 14.28 -1.73 15.51
CA ILE A 33 12.91 -1.38 15.94
C ILE A 33 12.88 -0.90 17.39
N PHE A 34 13.69 -1.50 18.26
CA PHE A 34 13.81 -1.12 19.67
C PHE A 34 14.46 0.27 19.84
N ILE A 35 15.49 0.59 19.06
CA ILE A 35 16.21 1.87 19.10
C ILE A 35 15.40 2.98 18.42
N PHE A 36 14.80 2.71 17.27
CA PHE A 36 14.00 3.67 16.49
C PHE A 36 12.53 3.76 16.93
N LYS A 37 12.13 3.13 18.05
CA LYS A 37 10.77 3.16 18.62
C LYS A 37 9.63 2.83 17.64
N HIS A 38 9.85 1.89 16.72
CA HIS A 38 8.81 1.45 15.77
C HIS A 38 7.86 0.42 16.42
N ASP A 39 7.25 0.78 17.56
CA ASP A 39 6.44 -0.12 18.39
C ASP A 39 5.17 -0.66 17.70
N TYR A 40 4.78 -0.03 16.58
CA TYR A 40 3.64 -0.42 15.75
C TYR A 40 3.90 -1.68 14.90
N ILE A 41 5.18 -2.03 14.65
CA ILE A 41 5.56 -3.21 13.84
C ILE A 41 6.10 -4.36 14.69
N LYS A 42 6.19 -4.17 16.00
CA LYS A 42 6.88 -5.08 16.92
C LYS A 42 6.21 -6.45 17.08
N THR A 43 4.89 -6.51 16.90
CA THR A 43 4.09 -7.72 17.08
C THR A 43 3.16 -7.91 15.90
N PHE A 44 2.92 -9.16 15.49
CA PHE A 44 2.05 -9.49 14.37
C PHE A 44 0.66 -8.82 14.43
N PRO A 45 -0.08 -8.81 15.55
CA PRO A 45 -1.39 -8.16 15.60
C PRO A 45 -1.34 -6.65 15.36
N ARG A 46 -0.28 -5.97 15.82
CA ARG A 46 -0.10 -4.53 15.61
C ARG A 46 0.31 -4.21 14.16
N ALA A 47 1.22 -5.02 13.59
CA ALA A 47 1.59 -4.90 12.18
C ALA A 47 0.35 -5.12 11.29
N LEU A 48 -0.44 -6.16 11.59
CA LEU A 48 -1.69 -6.46 10.91
C LEU A 48 -2.67 -5.30 10.98
N ALA A 49 -2.93 -4.77 12.17
CA ALA A 49 -3.83 -3.62 12.34
C ALA A 49 -3.34 -2.40 11.56
N THR A 50 -2.03 -2.12 11.57
CA THR A 50 -1.44 -0.97 10.85
C THR A 50 -1.59 -1.12 9.35
N VAL A 51 -1.24 -2.29 8.80
CA VAL A 51 -1.33 -2.58 7.36
C VAL A 51 -2.77 -2.48 6.88
N PHE A 52 -3.71 -3.11 7.59
CA PHE A 52 -5.13 -3.04 7.23
C PHE A 52 -5.72 -1.65 7.40
N LEU A 53 -5.26 -0.87 8.37
CA LEU A 53 -5.69 0.52 8.53
C LEU A 53 -5.22 1.37 7.33
N VAL A 54 -3.96 1.24 6.91
CA VAL A 54 -3.43 1.98 5.75
C VAL A 54 -4.14 1.57 4.46
N LEU A 55 -4.31 0.27 4.21
CA LEU A 55 -5.05 -0.25 3.05
C LEU A 55 -6.52 0.16 3.10
N GLY A 56 -7.14 0.13 4.28
CA GLY A 56 -8.52 0.53 4.50
C GLY A 56 -8.75 2.01 4.22
N ILE A 57 -7.87 2.89 4.72
CA ILE A 57 -7.91 4.33 4.42
C ILE A 57 -7.71 4.57 2.92
N SER A 58 -6.76 3.87 2.30
CA SER A 58 -6.50 4.00 0.86
C SER A 58 -7.72 3.60 0.02
N LEU A 59 -8.37 2.49 0.39
CA LEU A 59 -9.63 2.04 -0.23
C LEU A 59 -10.76 3.03 -0.01
N PHE A 60 -10.91 3.53 1.22
CA PHE A 60 -11.94 4.50 1.57
C PHE A 60 -11.77 5.78 0.74
N LEU A 61 -10.56 6.32 0.64
CA LEU A 61 -10.27 7.51 -0.15
C LEU A 61 -10.60 7.30 -1.63
N CYS A 62 -10.21 6.15 -2.19
CA CYS A 62 -10.57 5.79 -3.56
C CYS A 62 -12.08 5.74 -3.77
N GLU A 63 -12.81 5.16 -2.83
CA GLU A 63 -14.27 5.06 -2.93
C GLU A 63 -14.96 6.42 -2.79
N VAL A 64 -14.45 7.30 -1.92
CA VAL A 64 -14.91 8.69 -1.80
C VAL A 64 -14.72 9.44 -3.11
N ILE A 65 -13.55 9.36 -3.73
CA ILE A 65 -13.29 9.99 -5.04
C ILE A 65 -14.24 9.43 -6.10
N ARG A 66 -14.39 8.09 -6.16
CA ARG A 66 -15.25 7.41 -7.14
C ARG A 66 -16.71 7.87 -7.05
N ARG A 67 -17.22 8.11 -5.85
CA ARG A 67 -18.62 8.51 -5.63
C ARG A 67 -18.83 10.02 -5.67
N GLY A 68 -17.83 10.80 -5.24
CA GLY A 68 -17.93 12.24 -5.04
C GLY A 68 -17.46 13.11 -6.20
N THR A 69 -16.84 12.53 -7.23
CA THR A 69 -16.28 13.30 -8.36
C THR A 69 -16.72 12.76 -9.71
N SER A 70 -16.73 13.63 -10.73
CA SER A 70 -16.96 13.18 -12.11
C SER A 70 -15.79 12.30 -12.58
N PRO A 71 -16.01 11.31 -13.47
CA PRO A 71 -14.95 10.43 -13.94
C PRO A 71 -13.71 11.15 -14.50
N ARG A 72 -13.88 12.30 -15.17
CA ARG A 72 -12.75 13.13 -15.63
C ARG A 72 -11.98 13.76 -14.47
N ALA A 73 -12.66 14.31 -13.47
CA ALA A 73 -12.01 14.87 -12.29
C ALA A 73 -11.32 13.79 -11.44
N ALA A 74 -11.93 12.60 -11.36
CA ALA A 74 -11.39 11.45 -10.63
C ALA A 74 -10.01 11.02 -11.16
N LEU A 75 -9.73 11.20 -12.47
CA LEU A 75 -8.42 10.91 -13.06
C LEU A 75 -7.30 11.69 -12.40
N GLY A 76 -7.49 13.00 -12.18
CA GLY A 76 -6.49 13.85 -11.53
C GLY A 76 -6.20 13.37 -10.11
N TRP A 77 -7.24 13.05 -9.35
CA TRP A 77 -7.11 12.53 -7.99
C TRP A 77 -6.38 11.18 -7.95
N TYR A 78 -6.76 10.22 -8.79
CA TYR A 78 -6.09 8.92 -8.81
C TYR A 78 -4.65 9.00 -9.33
N LEU A 79 -4.36 9.90 -10.27
CA LEU A 79 -2.99 10.15 -10.73
C LEU A 79 -2.13 10.72 -9.59
N MET A 80 -2.65 11.68 -8.83
CA MET A 80 -1.96 12.22 -7.66
C MET A 80 -1.69 11.12 -6.61
N LEU A 81 -2.68 10.28 -6.30
CA LEU A 81 -2.51 9.16 -5.37
C LEU A 81 -1.51 8.12 -5.88
N LEU A 82 -1.51 7.84 -7.19
CA LEU A 82 -0.54 6.94 -7.80
C LEU A 82 0.89 7.47 -7.65
N VAL A 83 1.11 8.77 -7.93
CA VAL A 83 2.41 9.43 -7.72
C VAL A 83 2.82 9.37 -6.25
N LEU A 84 1.89 9.60 -5.32
CA LEU A 84 2.16 9.46 -3.90
C LEU A 84 2.59 8.02 -3.53
N GLY A 85 1.89 7.00 -4.05
CA GLY A 85 2.26 5.59 -3.83
C GLY A 85 3.66 5.26 -4.35
N MET A 86 4.02 5.75 -5.55
CA MET A 86 5.36 5.58 -6.12
C MET A 86 6.42 6.35 -5.33
N ALA A 87 6.12 7.55 -4.86
CA ALA A 87 7.04 8.35 -4.03
C ALA A 87 7.31 7.66 -2.68
N LEU A 88 6.27 7.10 -2.04
CA LEU A 88 6.42 6.30 -0.82
C LEU A 88 7.27 5.05 -1.06
N PHE A 89 7.05 4.35 -2.19
CA PHE A 89 7.90 3.22 -2.57
C PHE A 89 9.36 3.63 -2.73
N ALA A 90 9.63 4.73 -3.45
CA ALA A 90 10.98 5.25 -3.63
C ALA A 90 11.63 5.63 -2.29
N HIS A 91 10.88 6.30 -1.40
CA HIS A 91 11.35 6.64 -0.06
C HIS A 91 11.72 5.40 0.76
N VAL A 92 10.85 4.38 0.78
CA VAL A 92 11.12 3.10 1.44
C VAL A 92 12.35 2.43 0.83
N TYR A 93 12.45 2.40 -0.51
CA TYR A 93 13.57 1.80 -1.20
C TYR A 93 14.91 2.44 -0.82
N VAL A 94 14.98 3.78 -0.83
CA VAL A 94 16.18 4.52 -0.40
C VAL A 94 16.49 4.27 1.08
N THR A 95 15.46 4.26 1.93
CA THR A 95 15.61 4.02 3.38
C THR A 95 16.23 2.65 3.64
N PHE A 96 15.71 1.58 3.01
CA PHE A 96 16.18 0.22 3.23
C PHE A 96 17.42 -0.17 2.41
N SER A 97 17.80 0.66 1.44
CA SER A 97 19.09 0.55 0.74
C SER A 97 20.24 1.16 1.54
N SER A 98 19.95 1.93 2.60
CA SER A 98 20.98 2.45 3.51
C SER A 98 21.56 1.35 4.40
N PHE A 99 22.86 1.43 4.71
CA PHE A 99 23.62 0.40 5.44
C PHE A 99 22.96 -0.02 6.76
N SER A 100 22.42 0.93 7.53
CA SER A 100 21.80 0.69 8.83
C SER A 100 20.51 -0.14 8.75
N TYR A 101 19.71 0.05 7.69
CA TYR A 101 18.44 -0.64 7.51
C TYR A 101 18.55 -1.86 6.59
N GLY A 102 19.58 -1.95 5.74
CA GLY A 102 19.82 -3.13 4.89
C GLY A 102 20.13 -4.41 5.68
N LEU A 103 20.55 -4.27 6.94
CA LEU A 103 20.87 -5.37 7.86
C LEU A 103 19.66 -5.87 8.67
N THR A 104 18.49 -5.24 8.58
CA THR A 104 17.31 -5.58 9.40
C THR A 104 16.65 -6.92 9.01
N GLY A 105 17.07 -7.51 7.89
CA GLY A 105 16.61 -8.80 7.39
C GLY A 105 15.72 -8.69 6.16
N LYS A 106 15.93 -9.59 5.19
CA LYS A 106 15.27 -9.54 3.87
C LYS A 106 13.74 -9.62 3.98
N ALA A 107 13.20 -10.44 4.89
CA ALA A 107 11.76 -10.56 5.09
C ALA A 107 11.10 -9.22 5.48
N PHE A 108 11.67 -8.53 6.47
CA PHE A 108 11.21 -7.21 6.90
C PHE A 108 11.30 -6.17 5.77
N ILE A 109 12.41 -6.18 5.03
CA ILE A 109 12.61 -5.30 3.88
C ILE A 109 11.52 -5.54 2.83
N TYR A 110 11.22 -6.79 2.48
CA TYR A 110 10.16 -7.10 1.52
C TYR A 110 8.78 -6.65 2.01
N GLY A 111 8.47 -6.83 3.30
CA GLY A 111 7.25 -6.28 3.89
C GLY A 111 7.20 -4.75 3.76
N ALA A 112 8.28 -4.05 4.10
CA ALA A 112 8.29 -2.59 3.99
C ALA A 112 8.04 -2.09 2.55
N HIS A 113 8.54 -2.80 1.54
CA HIS A 113 8.31 -2.48 0.13
C HIS A 113 6.91 -2.89 -0.36
N LEU A 114 6.35 -3.96 0.18
CA LEU A 114 5.11 -4.54 -0.30
C LEU A 114 3.92 -3.60 -0.04
N LEU A 115 3.85 -2.92 1.12
CA LEU A 115 2.77 -1.97 1.40
C LEU A 115 2.63 -0.83 0.36
N PRO A 116 3.69 -0.05 0.03
CA PRO A 116 3.63 0.94 -1.05
C PRO A 116 3.28 0.34 -2.43
N VAL A 117 3.72 -0.88 -2.72
CA VAL A 117 3.36 -1.58 -3.96
C VAL A 117 1.86 -1.90 -3.98
N LEU A 118 1.29 -2.37 -2.88
CA LEU A 118 -0.15 -2.63 -2.75
C LEU A 118 -0.96 -1.35 -2.93
N MET A 119 -0.53 -0.25 -2.33
CA MET A 119 -1.15 1.08 -2.50
C MET A 119 -1.10 1.52 -3.97
N THR A 120 0.08 1.41 -4.61
CA THR A 120 0.27 1.78 -6.01
C THR A 120 -0.63 0.96 -6.94
N GLY A 121 -0.70 -0.37 -6.72
CA GLY A 121 -1.59 -1.25 -7.47
C GLY A 121 -3.06 -0.92 -7.27
N LEU A 122 -3.46 -0.59 -6.03
CA LEU A 122 -4.81 -0.16 -5.72
C LEU A 122 -5.19 1.14 -6.44
N PHE A 123 -4.35 2.17 -6.34
CA PHE A 123 -4.58 3.45 -7.01
C PHE A 123 -4.58 3.30 -8.53
N GLY A 124 -3.66 2.51 -9.08
CA GLY A 124 -3.59 2.20 -10.51
C GLY A 124 -4.87 1.53 -11.03
N ARG A 125 -5.44 0.57 -10.27
CA ARG A 125 -6.73 -0.04 -10.63
C ARG A 125 -7.86 0.99 -10.70
N TYR A 126 -7.95 1.88 -9.72
CA TYR A 126 -8.97 2.92 -9.70
C TYR A 126 -8.77 3.96 -10.81
N LEU A 127 -7.52 4.31 -11.13
CA LEU A 127 -7.18 5.16 -12.26
C LEU A 127 -7.64 4.55 -13.59
N ILE A 128 -7.31 3.28 -13.84
CA ILE A 128 -7.75 2.55 -15.04
C ILE A 128 -9.28 2.51 -15.14
N THR A 129 -9.95 2.27 -14.01
CA THR A 129 -11.42 2.26 -13.96
C THR A 129 -11.99 3.63 -14.33
N ALA A 130 -11.42 4.71 -13.80
CA ALA A 130 -11.83 6.07 -14.14
C ALA A 130 -11.55 6.44 -15.60
N LEU A 131 -10.44 5.96 -16.18
CA LEU A 131 -10.11 6.18 -17.60
C LEU A 131 -11.20 5.58 -18.50
N PHE A 132 -11.62 4.35 -18.23
CA PHE A 132 -12.69 3.72 -19.00
C PHE A 132 -14.05 4.43 -18.83
N GLN A 133 -14.36 4.89 -17.62
CA GLN A 133 -15.60 5.62 -17.36
C GLN A 133 -15.62 7.01 -18.04
N ALA A 134 -14.50 7.74 -17.98
CA ALA A 134 -14.36 9.05 -18.62
C ALA A 134 -14.42 8.95 -20.15
N LYS A 135 -13.84 7.89 -20.75
CA LYS A 135 -13.96 7.63 -22.18
C LYS A 135 -15.42 7.41 -22.59
N LYS A 136 -16.14 6.53 -21.88
CA LYS A 136 -17.56 6.25 -22.16
C LYS A 136 -18.45 7.49 -22.08
N GLN A 137 -18.17 8.42 -21.17
CA GLN A 137 -18.91 9.69 -21.07
C GLN A 137 -18.64 10.67 -22.21
N THR A 138 -17.57 10.49 -22.97
CA THR A 138 -17.21 11.36 -24.10
C THR A 138 -17.78 10.85 -25.42
N GLU A 139 -18.16 9.57 -25.49
CA GLU A 139 -18.78 8.92 -26.65
C GLU A 139 -20.32 8.99 -26.62
N LEU A 140 -20.91 9.56 -25.56
CA LEU A 140 -22.35 9.86 -25.38
C LEU A 140 -22.58 11.35 -25.57
#